data_AF-A0A0G4IVG2-F1
#
_entry.id   AF-A0A0G4IVG2-F1
#
_cell.length_a   1.000
_cell.length_b   1.000
_cell.length_c   1.000
_cell.angle_alpha   90.00
_cell.angle_beta   90.00
_cell.angle_gamma   90.00
#
_symmetry.space_group_name_H-M   'P 1'
#
loop_
_entity.id
_entity.type
_entity.pdbx_description
1 polymer ?
#
loop_
_entity_poly.entity_id
_entity_poly.type
_entity_poly.pdbx_seq_one_letter_code
_entity_poly.pdbx_strand_id
1 'polypeptide(L)'
;MTAVVTPLDLGDHHADDGRFPYLYSILVHTTTHADVHVSLRLANGASAIARPHYSRYAALCGALIARLQTAQCRVVYLPDMKANDVCDSSALSPIGVEFDTPVPVGTVGDWRMRTRDECQEEPQDSVANVSALYFPLLATVIPMWLDMSKVTVDVGPDGTVLRRRKFVYLIAGSGIPRTPGHDYTGNSTFQLARLMEIYLKTFGYPTRDIETIVVDSGPGLFAFSANVRFMQQSLRPLIAAKRAELAAALGEEWPTRFYIMISLKSDTAARTSALMSSLRQFRPDYIHISESKTFWYGWPNVTQLWSSDIEFLDFDSVEASPPSTLSELEPLHLGLVEKMKERRQAFVLALRNDHELRAFWLRKTFKPVLSVLLVMKPGGVPQYFSGMNMEVSMPTGSLCAERNAIGNALAQDPTLHREHFKAMAVLSVSMGSADPSNGDSTSTHHWHTDVASPPNSPTLAADAWDDRRFNIRPTRSQTMRHATTQSVSPYLRALNPINPCGACKEWLKKIALVNPDFVVLTFPSMICDSVFVRPVLR
;
A
#
# COMPACT_ATOMS: atom_id res chain seq x y z
N MET A 1 28.11 -23.30 15.42
CA MET A 1 28.72 -23.58 14.11
C MET A 1 28.62 -22.32 13.28
N THR A 2 29.77 -21.68 13.07
CA THR A 2 29.94 -20.44 12.29
C THR A 2 29.69 -20.73 10.81
N ALA A 3 28.65 -20.12 10.25
CA ALA A 3 28.36 -20.22 8.82
C ALA A 3 29.36 -19.36 8.05
N VAL A 4 30.21 -20.03 7.27
CA VAL A 4 31.09 -19.40 6.28
C VAL A 4 30.21 -18.97 5.11
N VAL A 5 30.14 -17.66 4.87
CA VAL A 5 29.49 -17.07 3.70
C VAL A 5 30.41 -17.30 2.51
N THR A 6 30.03 -18.19 1.59
CA THR A 6 30.67 -18.31 0.27
C THR A 6 30.21 -17.15 -0.61
N PRO A 7 31.12 -16.50 -1.37
CA PRO A 7 30.74 -15.47 -2.34
C PRO A 7 29.91 -16.10 -3.46
N LEU A 8 28.78 -15.48 -3.79
CA LEU A 8 28.03 -15.84 -4.99
C LEU A 8 28.85 -15.47 -6.24
N ASP A 9 29.05 -16.47 -7.08
CA ASP A 9 29.64 -16.36 -8.40
C ASP A 9 28.74 -15.47 -9.28
N LEU A 10 29.20 -14.26 -9.58
CA LEU A 10 28.54 -13.33 -10.48
C LEU A 10 28.89 -13.74 -11.91
N GLY A 11 28.11 -14.67 -12.45
CA GLY A 11 28.20 -15.06 -13.85
C GLY A 11 27.98 -13.85 -14.75
N ASP A 12 29.01 -13.53 -15.54
CA ASP A 12 28.98 -12.57 -16.65
C ASP A 12 27.89 -12.97 -17.65
N HIS A 13 26.74 -12.31 -17.58
CA HIS A 13 25.76 -12.32 -18.66
C HIS A 13 25.87 -11.00 -19.42
N HIS A 14 26.33 -11.15 -20.66
CA HIS A 14 26.55 -10.14 -21.67
C HIS A 14 25.49 -9.03 -21.68
N ALA A 15 26.01 -7.81 -21.77
CA ALA A 15 25.30 -6.59 -22.10
C ALA A 15 24.59 -6.72 -23.46
N ASP A 16 23.27 -6.63 -23.43
CA ASP A 16 22.41 -6.42 -24.60
C ASP A 16 21.49 -5.23 -24.25
N ASP A 17 21.69 -4.11 -24.96
CA ASP A 17 20.93 -2.84 -24.93
C ASP A 17 20.28 -2.37 -23.60
N GLY A 18 21.11 -1.94 -22.64
CA GLY A 18 21.03 -0.57 -22.11
C GLY A 18 19.85 -0.07 -21.25
N ARG A 19 18.83 -0.86 -20.87
CA ARG A 19 17.83 -0.46 -19.86
C ARG A 19 17.42 -1.63 -18.98
N PHE A 20 17.54 -1.47 -17.65
CA PHE A 20 17.18 -2.50 -16.67
C PHE A 20 15.66 -2.73 -16.68
N PRO A 21 15.14 -3.82 -17.26
CA PRO A 21 13.74 -3.92 -17.65
C PRO A 21 12.85 -4.45 -16.50
N TYR A 22 13.30 -4.37 -15.24
CA TYR A 22 12.69 -5.12 -14.15
C TYR A 22 11.92 -4.25 -13.15
N LEU A 23 10.71 -4.70 -12.81
CA LEU A 23 9.92 -4.20 -11.68
C LEU A 23 9.88 -5.28 -10.60
N TYR A 24 10.12 -4.89 -9.34
CA TYR A 24 10.12 -5.81 -8.20
C TYR A 24 8.79 -5.73 -7.48
N SER A 25 8.08 -6.86 -7.43
CA SER A 25 6.87 -7.01 -6.65
C SER A 25 7.11 -8.04 -5.57
N ILE A 26 6.96 -7.64 -4.32
CA ILE A 26 7.25 -8.45 -3.14
C ILE A 26 5.95 -8.65 -2.37
N LEU A 27 5.58 -9.90 -2.11
CA LEU A 27 4.56 -10.28 -1.14
C LEU A 27 5.23 -10.81 0.11
N VAL A 28 4.95 -10.23 1.27
CA VAL A 28 5.36 -10.75 2.57
C VAL A 28 4.17 -11.44 3.22
N HIS A 29 4.25 -12.75 3.36
CA HIS A 29 3.18 -13.61 3.86
C HIS A 29 3.61 -14.33 5.12
N THR A 30 2.95 -14.04 6.25
CA THR A 30 3.25 -14.73 7.51
C THR A 30 2.60 -16.10 7.52
N THR A 31 3.35 -17.12 7.89
CA THR A 31 2.89 -18.51 7.85
C THR A 31 2.29 -18.89 9.19
N THR A 32 1.01 -19.25 9.20
CA THR A 32 0.21 -19.52 10.40
C THR A 32 -0.40 -20.92 10.35
N HIS A 33 -0.87 -21.42 11.48
CA HIS A 33 -1.57 -22.71 11.54
C HIS A 33 -2.91 -22.73 10.77
N ALA A 34 -3.41 -21.57 10.32
CA ALA A 34 -4.63 -21.45 9.53
C ALA A 34 -4.40 -21.59 8.02
N ASP A 35 -3.15 -21.57 7.56
CA ASP A 35 -2.81 -21.62 6.13
C ASP A 35 -2.97 -23.01 5.50
N VAL A 36 -3.11 -24.07 6.31
CA VAL A 36 -3.22 -25.45 5.81
C VAL A 36 -4.50 -26.11 6.27
N HIS A 37 -5.08 -26.89 5.37
CA HIS A 37 -6.18 -27.80 5.64
C HIS A 37 -5.96 -29.11 4.91
N VAL A 38 -6.48 -30.21 5.44
CA VAL A 38 -6.49 -31.49 4.76
C VAL A 38 -7.88 -32.11 4.75
N SER A 39 -8.18 -32.86 3.70
CA SER A 39 -9.29 -33.81 3.72
C SER A 39 -8.76 -35.17 4.16
N LEU A 40 -9.36 -35.75 5.18
CA LEU A 40 -9.09 -37.12 5.65
C LEU A 40 -10.16 -38.05 5.10
N ARG A 41 -9.77 -39.21 4.55
CA ARG A 41 -10.68 -40.29 4.20
C ARG A 41 -10.83 -41.23 5.39
N LEU A 42 -12.06 -41.37 5.86
CA LEU A 42 -12.43 -42.22 6.98
C LEU A 42 -12.74 -43.65 6.51
N ALA A 43 -12.77 -44.62 7.43
CA ALA A 43 -13.04 -46.03 7.16
C ALA A 43 -14.44 -46.26 6.60
N ASN A 44 -15.42 -45.44 6.99
CA ASN A 44 -16.78 -45.46 6.42
C ASN A 44 -16.87 -44.84 5.01
N GLY A 45 -15.74 -44.38 4.45
CA GLY A 45 -15.66 -43.76 3.12
C GLY A 45 -15.98 -42.26 3.11
N ALA A 46 -16.42 -41.67 4.23
CA ALA A 46 -16.67 -40.24 4.33
C ALA A 46 -15.36 -39.43 4.33
N SER A 47 -15.49 -38.13 4.07
CA SER A 47 -14.38 -37.19 4.12
C SER A 47 -14.57 -36.16 5.23
N ALA A 48 -13.54 -35.93 6.03
CA ALA A 48 -13.52 -34.94 7.10
C ALA A 48 -12.46 -33.86 6.85
N ILE A 49 -12.79 -32.60 7.12
CA ILE A 49 -11.83 -31.49 7.00
C ILE A 49 -11.07 -31.36 8.32
N ALA A 50 -9.74 -31.30 8.24
CA ALA A 50 -8.90 -31.26 9.42
C ALA A 50 -7.70 -30.32 9.27
N ARG A 51 -7.10 -29.99 10.42
CA ARG A 51 -5.82 -29.27 10.54
C ARG A 51 -4.89 -30.04 11.47
N PRO A 52 -3.56 -29.96 11.31
CA PRO A 52 -2.65 -30.60 12.25
C PRO A 52 -2.84 -30.07 13.67
N HIS A 53 -2.73 -30.92 14.69
CA HIS A 53 -2.63 -30.46 16.07
C HIS A 53 -1.38 -29.61 16.28
N TYR A 54 -1.47 -28.61 17.17
CA TYR A 54 -0.40 -27.64 17.41
C TYR A 54 0.96 -28.28 17.76
N SER A 55 0.98 -29.36 18.53
CA SER A 55 2.22 -30.07 18.91
C SER A 55 2.79 -30.99 17.83
N ARG A 56 2.00 -31.30 16.80
CA ARG A 56 2.33 -32.27 15.73
C ARG A 56 2.53 -31.58 14.38
N TYR A 57 2.42 -30.25 14.37
CA TYR A 57 2.32 -29.45 13.17
C TYR A 57 3.51 -29.61 12.24
N ALA A 58 4.73 -29.47 12.76
CA ALA A 58 5.95 -29.62 11.98
C ALA A 58 6.13 -31.04 11.43
N ALA A 59 5.84 -32.06 12.24
CA ALA A 59 5.97 -33.46 11.86
C ALA A 59 4.98 -33.83 10.74
N LEU A 60 3.71 -33.45 10.87
CA LEU A 60 2.69 -33.73 9.86
C LEU A 60 2.95 -32.96 8.56
N CYS A 61 3.36 -31.69 8.62
CA CYS A 61 3.75 -30.95 7.42
C CYS A 61 4.97 -31.55 6.72
N GLY A 62 5.98 -31.99 7.48
CA GLY A 62 7.15 -32.68 6.94
C GLY A 62 6.79 -34.00 6.26
N ALA A 63 5.89 -34.78 6.85
CA ALA A 63 5.38 -36.00 6.25
C ALA A 63 4.60 -35.72 4.96
N LEU A 64 3.78 -34.67 4.91
CA LEU A 64 3.08 -34.24 3.69
C LEU A 64 4.06 -33.84 2.57
N ILE A 65 5.16 -33.15 2.89
CA ILE A 65 6.21 -32.83 1.91
C ILE A 65 6.76 -34.11 1.27
N ALA A 66 7.11 -35.12 2.08
CA ALA A 66 7.61 -36.40 1.58
C ALA A 66 6.58 -37.12 0.69
N ARG A 67 5.29 -37.01 1.01
CA ARG A 67 4.21 -37.58 0.19
C ARG A 67 4.03 -36.83 -1.13
N LEU A 68 4.08 -35.51 -1.15
CA LEU A 68 3.98 -34.73 -2.40
C LEU A 68 5.10 -35.01 -3.39
N GLN A 69 6.26 -35.47 -2.92
CA GLN A 69 7.39 -35.84 -3.77
C GLN A 69 7.23 -37.22 -4.43
N THR A 70 6.38 -38.09 -3.89
CA THR A 70 6.29 -39.51 -4.28
C THR A 70 4.93 -39.93 -4.79
N ALA A 71 3.86 -39.28 -4.35
CA ALA A 71 2.49 -39.59 -4.73
C ALA A 71 2.07 -38.83 -5.98
N GLN A 72 1.24 -39.48 -6.80
CA GLN A 72 0.53 -38.79 -7.87
C GLN A 72 -0.59 -37.94 -7.27
N CYS A 73 -0.70 -36.71 -7.75
CA CYS A 73 -1.69 -35.75 -7.30
C CYS A 73 -2.12 -34.84 -8.44
N ARG A 74 -3.35 -34.32 -8.31
CA ARG A 74 -3.94 -33.35 -9.22
C ARG A 74 -4.21 -32.04 -8.49
N VAL A 75 -4.09 -30.92 -9.18
CA VAL A 75 -4.40 -29.61 -8.61
C VAL A 75 -5.91 -29.44 -8.49
N VAL A 76 -6.36 -28.95 -7.34
CA VAL A 76 -7.76 -28.61 -7.09
C VAL A 76 -7.96 -27.12 -7.35
N TYR A 77 -8.98 -26.77 -8.12
CA TYR A 77 -9.27 -25.38 -8.51
C TYR A 77 -10.64 -24.95 -7.99
N LEU A 78 -10.77 -23.66 -7.65
CA LEU A 78 -12.04 -22.98 -7.47
C LEU A 78 -12.12 -21.75 -8.37
N PRO A 79 -13.31 -21.39 -8.89
CA PRO A 79 -13.56 -20.11 -9.55
C PRO A 79 -13.24 -18.91 -8.65
N ASP A 80 -12.74 -17.82 -9.25
CA ASP A 80 -12.51 -16.52 -8.63
C ASP A 80 -13.64 -15.52 -9.00
N MET A 81 -14.37 -15.01 -8.01
CA MET A 81 -15.44 -14.03 -8.20
C MET A 81 -14.97 -12.63 -7.84
N LYS A 82 -14.93 -11.74 -8.84
CA LYS A 82 -14.68 -10.30 -8.65
C LYS A 82 -15.96 -9.58 -8.25
N ALA A 83 -15.86 -8.62 -7.32
CA ALA A 83 -16.98 -7.88 -6.72
C ALA A 83 -17.92 -7.14 -7.70
N ASN A 84 -17.57 -7.01 -8.98
CA ASN A 84 -18.40 -6.40 -10.03
C ASN A 84 -18.88 -7.46 -11.04
N ASP A 85 -19.79 -8.32 -10.60
CA ASP A 85 -20.90 -8.98 -11.31
C ASP A 85 -20.82 -9.34 -12.82
N VAL A 86 -19.65 -9.77 -13.29
CA VAL A 86 -19.56 -10.69 -14.43
C VAL A 86 -18.69 -11.85 -13.99
N CYS A 87 -19.33 -13.01 -13.83
CA CYS A 87 -18.63 -14.27 -13.59
C CYS A 87 -17.68 -14.50 -14.76
N ASP A 88 -16.40 -14.19 -14.60
CA ASP A 88 -15.38 -14.74 -15.47
C ASP A 88 -15.14 -16.18 -15.00
N SER A 89 -16.14 -17.04 -15.27
CA SER A 89 -16.15 -18.48 -14.94
C SER A 89 -14.95 -19.24 -15.49
N SER A 90 -14.09 -18.59 -16.29
CA SER A 90 -12.83 -19.10 -16.80
C SER A 90 -11.63 -18.91 -15.87
N ALA A 91 -11.70 -17.96 -14.92
CA ALA A 91 -10.61 -17.66 -13.99
C ALA A 91 -10.61 -18.65 -12.81
N LEU A 92 -9.81 -19.72 -12.95
CA LEU A 92 -9.64 -20.75 -11.93
C LEU A 92 -8.41 -20.46 -11.06
N SER A 93 -8.62 -20.41 -9.75
CA SER A 93 -7.57 -20.28 -8.74
C SER A 93 -7.26 -21.65 -8.14
N PRO A 94 -5.99 -22.08 -8.13
CA PRO A 94 -5.60 -23.32 -7.51
C PRO A 94 -5.69 -23.15 -5.99
N ILE A 95 -6.42 -24.06 -5.34
CA ILE A 95 -6.64 -24.03 -3.88
C ILE A 95 -5.85 -25.10 -3.12
N GLY A 96 -5.30 -26.07 -3.82
CA GLY A 96 -4.66 -27.22 -3.20
C GLY A 96 -4.35 -28.34 -4.18
N VAL A 97 -4.11 -29.52 -3.63
CA VAL A 97 -3.86 -30.75 -4.38
C VAL A 97 -4.66 -31.90 -3.78
N GLU A 98 -5.14 -32.78 -4.64
CA GLU A 98 -5.81 -34.03 -4.28
C GLU A 98 -4.92 -35.20 -4.69
N PHE A 99 -4.75 -36.17 -3.80
CA PHE A 99 -3.99 -37.37 -4.07
C PHE A 99 -4.87 -38.39 -4.79
N ASP A 100 -4.35 -39.01 -5.85
CA ASP A 100 -5.09 -40.04 -6.60
C ASP A 100 -5.43 -41.24 -5.71
N THR A 101 -4.51 -41.56 -4.78
CA THR A 101 -4.75 -42.50 -3.68
C THR A 101 -4.44 -41.80 -2.36
N PRO A 102 -5.34 -41.84 -1.35
CA PRO A 102 -5.09 -41.26 -0.05
C PRO A 102 -3.76 -41.73 0.55
N VAL A 103 -3.01 -40.80 1.12
CA VAL A 103 -1.67 -41.06 1.66
C VAL A 103 -1.69 -41.13 3.19
N PRO A 104 -0.99 -42.10 3.82
CA PRO A 104 -0.97 -42.20 5.26
C PRO A 104 -0.04 -41.15 5.87
N VAL A 105 -0.58 -40.33 6.78
CA VAL A 105 0.12 -39.22 7.45
C VAL A 105 -0.35 -39.10 8.91
N GLY A 106 0.45 -39.62 9.84
CA GLY A 106 0.14 -39.60 11.28
C GLY A 106 -1.06 -40.46 11.65
N THR A 107 -1.59 -40.24 12.85
CA THR A 107 -2.83 -40.89 13.32
C THR A 107 -4.00 -39.93 13.32
N VAL A 108 -5.24 -40.44 13.40
CA VAL A 108 -6.45 -39.61 13.48
C VAL A 108 -6.38 -38.60 14.64
N GLY A 109 -5.83 -38.98 15.79
CA GLY A 109 -5.63 -38.11 16.94
C GLY A 109 -4.60 -36.98 16.74
N ASP A 110 -3.71 -37.09 15.74
CA ASP A 110 -2.78 -36.02 15.37
C ASP A 110 -3.49 -34.86 14.63
N TRP A 111 -4.75 -35.04 14.23
CA TRP A 111 -5.52 -34.08 13.44
C TRP A 111 -6.69 -33.49 14.24
N ARG A 112 -6.82 -32.16 14.19
CA ARG A 112 -7.98 -31.43 14.68
C ARG A 112 -9.03 -31.34 13.58
N MET A 113 -10.14 -32.04 13.75
CA MET A 113 -11.30 -31.98 12.86
C MET A 113 -12.20 -30.79 13.17
N ARG A 114 -13.08 -30.46 12.23
CA ARG A 114 -14.02 -29.34 12.37
C ARG A 114 -15.12 -29.60 13.37
N THR A 115 -15.77 -30.74 13.26
CA THR A 115 -16.78 -31.18 14.23
C THR A 115 -16.31 -32.47 14.90
N ARG A 116 -16.63 -32.64 16.18
CA ARG A 116 -16.33 -33.89 16.90
C ARG A 116 -17.13 -35.06 16.36
N ASP A 117 -18.27 -34.80 15.73
CA ASP A 117 -19.20 -35.80 15.21
C ASP A 117 -18.72 -36.44 13.91
N GLU A 118 -17.82 -35.78 13.17
CA GLU A 118 -17.25 -36.29 11.91
C GLU A 118 -16.46 -37.61 12.08
N CYS A 119 -16.01 -37.97 13.29
CA CYS A 119 -15.17 -39.15 13.54
C CYS A 119 -15.43 -39.85 14.88
N GLN A 120 -16.63 -39.75 15.48
CA GLN A 120 -16.91 -40.43 16.76
C GLN A 120 -16.66 -41.95 16.70
N GLU A 121 -16.67 -42.54 15.51
CA GLU A 121 -16.47 -43.98 15.27
C GLU A 121 -15.01 -44.37 14.98
N GLU A 122 -14.09 -43.40 14.78
CA GLU A 122 -12.70 -43.68 14.41
C GLU A 122 -11.77 -43.72 15.63
N PRO A 123 -11.00 -44.80 15.84
CA PRO A 123 -9.99 -44.85 16.90
C PRO A 123 -8.91 -43.78 16.69
N GLN A 124 -8.54 -43.02 17.74
CA GLN A 124 -7.54 -41.95 17.64
C GLN A 124 -6.15 -42.45 17.18
N ASP A 125 -5.83 -43.71 17.43
CA ASP A 125 -4.55 -44.32 17.03
C ASP A 125 -4.56 -44.90 15.61
N SER A 126 -5.71 -44.87 14.93
CA SER A 126 -5.82 -45.33 13.54
C SER A 126 -5.03 -44.42 12.59
N VAL A 127 -4.54 -44.99 11.49
CA VAL A 127 -3.77 -44.24 10.48
C VAL A 127 -4.67 -43.22 9.79
N ALA A 128 -4.24 -41.95 9.79
CA ALA A 128 -4.96 -40.90 9.08
C ALA A 128 -4.58 -40.91 7.59
N ASN A 129 -5.58 -41.19 6.73
CA ASN A 129 -5.42 -41.20 5.28
C ASN A 129 -5.80 -39.85 4.69
N VAL A 130 -4.81 -39.04 4.32
CA VAL A 130 -5.01 -37.72 3.72
C VAL A 130 -5.34 -37.89 2.24
N SER A 131 -6.54 -37.47 1.82
CA SER A 131 -6.98 -37.49 0.42
C SER A 131 -6.69 -36.18 -0.32
N ALA A 132 -6.64 -35.04 0.39
CA ALA A 132 -6.34 -33.75 -0.23
C ALA A 132 -5.70 -32.77 0.76
N LEU A 133 -5.01 -31.77 0.23
CA LEU A 133 -4.28 -30.72 0.94
C LEU A 133 -4.65 -29.35 0.34
N TYR A 134 -5.07 -28.40 1.16
CA TYR A 134 -5.55 -27.09 0.73
C TYR A 134 -4.81 -25.93 1.40
N PHE A 135 -4.61 -24.84 0.65
CA PHE A 135 -4.01 -23.58 1.07
C PHE A 135 -4.94 -22.38 0.77
N PRO A 136 -6.14 -22.34 1.37
CA PRO A 136 -7.17 -21.36 1.01
C PRO A 136 -6.67 -19.91 1.11
N LEU A 137 -5.90 -19.58 2.16
CA LEU A 137 -5.41 -18.20 2.35
C LEU A 137 -4.40 -17.79 1.27
N LEU A 138 -3.52 -18.69 0.82
CA LEU A 138 -2.65 -18.41 -0.32
C LEU A 138 -3.44 -18.33 -1.63
N ALA A 139 -4.41 -19.22 -1.80
CA ALA A 139 -5.25 -19.27 -2.99
C ALA A 139 -6.06 -17.98 -3.17
N THR A 140 -6.40 -17.31 -2.07
CA THR A 140 -7.06 -16.00 -2.06
C THR A 140 -6.06 -14.85 -2.28
N VAL A 141 -4.89 -14.87 -1.62
CA VAL A 141 -3.92 -13.76 -1.67
C VAL A 141 -3.15 -13.68 -2.99
N ILE A 142 -2.70 -14.80 -3.54
CA ILE A 142 -1.80 -14.82 -4.70
C ILE A 142 -2.47 -14.26 -5.96
N PRO A 143 -3.71 -14.64 -6.34
CA PRO A 143 -4.38 -14.06 -7.50
C PRO A 143 -4.53 -12.54 -7.38
N MET A 144 -4.97 -12.05 -6.23
CA MET A 144 -5.12 -10.61 -5.97
C MET A 144 -3.78 -9.89 -6.10
N TRP A 145 -2.73 -10.39 -5.44
CA TRP A 145 -1.38 -9.83 -5.56
C TRP A 145 -0.88 -9.84 -7.00
N LEU A 146 -1.10 -10.93 -7.73
CA LEU A 146 -0.72 -11.04 -9.14
C LEU A 146 -1.50 -10.06 -10.02
N ASP A 147 -2.80 -9.87 -9.79
CA ASP A 147 -3.65 -8.94 -10.54
C ASP A 147 -3.29 -7.49 -10.26
N MET A 148 -3.05 -7.12 -9.01
CA MET A 148 -2.50 -5.81 -8.66
C MET A 148 -1.11 -5.61 -9.26
N SER A 149 -0.35 -6.70 -9.40
CA SER A 149 0.90 -6.68 -10.13
C SER A 149 0.75 -6.59 -11.66
N LYS A 150 -0.46 -6.58 -12.23
CA LYS A 150 -0.68 -6.32 -13.67
C LYS A 150 -1.01 -4.84 -13.96
N VAL A 151 -1.46 -4.07 -12.96
CA VAL A 151 -1.96 -2.70 -13.14
C VAL A 151 -0.85 -1.70 -13.55
N THR A 152 0.42 -2.08 -13.43
CA THR A 152 1.56 -1.33 -13.97
C THR A 152 2.28 -2.14 -15.05
N VAL A 153 1.67 -2.26 -16.23
CA VAL A 153 2.46 -2.37 -17.47
C VAL A 153 2.89 -0.96 -17.80
N ASP A 154 3.96 -0.51 -17.16
CA ASP A 154 4.63 0.69 -17.63
C ASP A 154 5.30 0.32 -18.94
N VAL A 155 4.60 0.63 -20.02
CA VAL A 155 5.23 0.81 -21.31
C VAL A 155 6.21 1.95 -21.12
N GLY A 156 7.51 1.67 -21.22
CA GLY A 156 8.51 2.72 -21.22
C GLY A 156 8.14 3.79 -22.28
N PRO A 157 8.64 5.03 -22.19
CA PRO A 157 8.37 6.06 -23.20
C PRO A 157 8.74 5.65 -24.65
N ASP A 158 9.41 4.52 -24.82
CA ASP A 158 9.84 3.88 -26.06
C ASP A 158 9.01 2.64 -26.48
N GLY A 159 7.99 2.22 -25.72
CA GLY A 159 7.22 1.01 -26.04
C GLY A 159 7.70 -0.27 -25.33
N THR A 160 8.78 -0.23 -24.53
CA THR A 160 9.32 -1.45 -23.92
C THR A 160 8.44 -1.99 -22.79
N VAL A 161 8.14 -3.30 -22.85
CA VAL A 161 7.39 -4.02 -21.81
C VAL A 161 8.34 -4.45 -20.71
N LEU A 162 8.18 -3.91 -19.50
CA LEU A 162 8.99 -4.27 -18.35
C LEU A 162 8.64 -5.70 -17.86
N ARG A 163 9.68 -6.51 -17.61
CA ARG A 163 9.55 -7.86 -17.04
C ARG A 163 9.46 -7.78 -15.52
N ARG A 164 8.39 -8.31 -14.93
CA ARG A 164 8.18 -8.24 -13.47
C ARG A 164 8.84 -9.43 -12.77
N ARG A 165 9.77 -9.17 -11.84
CA ARG A 165 10.27 -10.18 -10.89
C ARG A 165 9.37 -10.19 -9.65
N LYS A 166 8.87 -11.37 -9.30
CA LYS A 166 7.89 -11.54 -8.23
C LYS A 166 8.52 -12.37 -7.12
N PHE A 167 8.46 -11.85 -5.90
CA PHE A 167 9.05 -12.49 -4.73
C PHE A 167 7.98 -12.74 -3.67
N VAL A 168 7.88 -13.96 -3.16
CA VAL A 168 7.00 -14.30 -2.03
C VAL A 168 7.87 -14.67 -0.83
N TYR A 169 7.87 -13.83 0.20
CA TYR A 169 8.55 -14.09 1.46
C TYR A 169 7.59 -14.81 2.41
N LEU A 170 7.84 -16.10 2.65
CA LEU A 170 7.09 -16.92 3.58
C LEU A 170 7.76 -16.85 4.96
N ILE A 171 7.14 -16.14 5.89
CA ILE A 171 7.70 -15.87 7.22
C ILE A 171 7.23 -16.94 8.19
N ALA A 172 8.14 -17.73 8.73
CA ALA A 172 7.87 -18.80 9.69
C ALA A 172 8.35 -18.46 11.11
N GLY A 173 7.91 -19.28 12.08
CA GLY A 173 8.39 -19.21 13.46
C GLY A 173 7.75 -20.26 14.36
N SER A 174 8.18 -20.29 15.62
CA SER A 174 7.65 -21.20 16.65
C SER A 174 7.39 -20.48 17.99
N GLY A 175 6.38 -20.98 18.71
CA GLY A 175 6.09 -20.56 20.07
C GLY A 175 6.93 -21.34 21.09
N ILE A 176 7.39 -20.67 22.15
CA ILE A 176 8.12 -21.33 23.24
C ILE A 176 7.11 -21.87 24.27
N PRO A 177 7.05 -23.20 24.50
CA PRO A 177 6.21 -23.77 25.55
C PRO A 177 6.66 -23.29 26.94
N ARG A 178 5.70 -23.14 27.87
CA ARG A 178 6.04 -22.86 29.28
C ARG A 178 6.58 -24.08 30.01
N THR A 179 6.16 -25.28 29.60
CA THR A 179 6.55 -26.54 30.23
C THR A 179 7.99 -26.90 29.84
N PRO A 180 8.92 -27.00 30.80
CA PRO A 180 10.28 -27.47 30.53
C PRO A 180 10.26 -28.87 29.91
N GLY A 181 10.98 -29.07 28.80
CA GLY A 181 11.06 -30.36 28.11
C GLY A 181 10.07 -30.58 26.96
N HIS A 182 9.08 -29.69 26.77
CA HIS A 182 8.28 -29.70 25.54
C HIS A 182 9.09 -29.17 24.35
N ASP A 183 9.08 -29.92 23.26
CA ASP A 183 9.73 -29.53 22.02
C ASP A 183 8.99 -28.37 21.35
N TYR A 184 9.67 -27.22 21.25
CA TYR A 184 9.12 -26.03 20.58
C TYR A 184 9.07 -26.21 19.07
N THR A 185 9.83 -27.14 18.48
CA THR A 185 9.86 -27.36 17.04
C THR A 185 8.56 -28.01 16.55
N GLY A 186 7.86 -28.76 17.39
CA GLY A 186 6.58 -29.40 17.05
C GLY A 186 5.51 -28.42 16.57
N ASN A 187 5.50 -27.19 17.09
CA ASN A 187 4.57 -26.14 16.70
C ASN A 187 5.06 -25.19 15.60
N SER A 188 6.29 -25.40 15.12
CA SER A 188 6.92 -24.52 14.14
C SER A 188 6.14 -24.51 12.83
N THR A 189 5.95 -23.32 12.27
CA THR A 189 5.36 -23.15 10.94
C THR A 189 6.38 -23.27 9.81
N PHE A 190 7.64 -23.57 10.11
CA PHE A 190 8.72 -23.68 9.11
C PHE A 190 8.42 -24.76 8.05
N GLN A 191 8.03 -25.96 8.49
CA GLN A 191 7.70 -27.04 7.54
C GLN A 191 6.48 -26.70 6.68
N LEU A 192 5.52 -25.95 7.23
CA LEU A 192 4.42 -25.43 6.42
C LEU A 192 4.90 -24.41 5.38
N ALA A 193 5.80 -23.50 5.73
CA ALA A 193 6.35 -22.54 4.77
C ALA A 193 7.09 -23.26 3.63
N ARG A 194 7.81 -24.35 3.92
CA ARG A 194 8.42 -25.22 2.90
C ARG A 194 7.36 -25.91 2.04
N LEU A 195 6.30 -26.42 2.66
CA LEU A 195 5.18 -27.06 1.98
C LEU A 195 4.44 -26.08 1.03
N MET A 196 4.22 -24.85 1.47
CA MET A 196 3.66 -23.76 0.67
C MET A 196 4.58 -23.34 -0.48
N GLU A 197 5.89 -23.29 -0.26
CA GLU A 197 6.85 -23.08 -1.36
C GLU A 197 6.72 -24.14 -2.45
N ILE A 198 6.68 -25.43 -2.07
CA ILE A 198 6.50 -26.54 -3.02
C ILE A 198 5.19 -26.39 -3.76
N TYR A 199 4.11 -26.07 -3.05
CA TYR A 199 2.82 -25.82 -3.66
C TYR A 199 2.87 -24.70 -4.71
N LEU A 200 3.43 -23.54 -4.38
CA LEU A 200 3.50 -22.40 -5.29
C LEU A 200 4.34 -22.70 -6.53
N LYS A 201 5.50 -23.35 -6.35
CA LYS A 201 6.47 -23.63 -7.43
C LYS A 201 6.03 -24.77 -8.35
N THR A 202 5.43 -25.82 -7.79
CA THR A 202 5.19 -27.06 -8.53
C THR A 202 3.75 -27.20 -9.00
N PHE A 203 2.79 -26.70 -8.23
CA PHE A 203 1.38 -27.05 -8.41
C PHE A 203 0.50 -25.83 -8.73
N GLY A 204 0.47 -24.84 -7.84
CA GLY A 204 -0.43 -23.70 -7.98
C GLY A 204 -0.04 -22.78 -9.14
N TYR A 205 1.23 -22.37 -9.18
CA TYR A 205 1.65 -21.33 -10.13
C TYR A 205 2.94 -21.69 -10.89
N PRO A 206 3.09 -22.92 -11.44
CA PRO A 206 4.35 -23.38 -12.05
C PRO A 206 4.76 -22.57 -13.29
N THR A 207 3.81 -21.96 -14.00
CA THR A 207 4.07 -21.11 -15.17
C THR A 207 4.29 -19.65 -14.81
N ARG A 208 4.16 -19.27 -13.53
CA ARG A 208 4.41 -17.91 -13.07
C ARG A 208 5.85 -17.83 -12.56
N ASP A 209 6.57 -16.82 -13.03
CA ASP A 209 7.93 -16.48 -12.55
C ASP A 209 7.85 -15.90 -11.12
N ILE A 210 7.66 -16.77 -10.12
CA ILE A 210 7.56 -16.44 -8.69
C ILE A 210 8.74 -17.07 -7.94
N GLU A 211 9.59 -16.21 -7.37
CA GLU A 211 10.68 -16.59 -6.49
C GLU A 211 10.16 -16.63 -5.04
N THR A 212 10.14 -17.79 -4.41
CA THR A 212 9.76 -17.93 -3.00
C THR A 212 10.98 -17.92 -2.09
N ILE A 213 10.92 -17.19 -0.99
CA ILE A 213 11.96 -17.10 0.04
C ILE A 213 11.33 -17.47 1.38
N VAL A 214 11.81 -18.56 2.00
CA VAL A 214 11.37 -18.96 3.34
C VAL A 214 12.30 -18.35 4.38
N VAL A 215 11.74 -17.59 5.33
CA VAL A 215 12.50 -16.92 6.40
C VAL A 215 11.96 -17.37 7.75
N ASP A 216 12.74 -18.15 8.48
CA ASP A 216 12.37 -18.64 9.82
C ASP A 216 12.88 -17.70 10.92
N SER A 217 12.00 -17.27 11.81
CA SER A 217 12.40 -16.52 13.00
C SER A 217 12.91 -17.39 14.13
N GLY A 218 12.73 -18.71 14.05
CA GLY A 218 12.98 -19.62 15.16
C GLY A 218 12.00 -19.39 16.32
N PRO A 219 12.40 -19.71 17.57
CA PRO A 219 11.53 -19.62 18.73
C PRO A 219 11.25 -18.17 19.15
N GLY A 220 10.12 -17.97 19.81
CA GLY A 220 9.75 -16.67 20.39
C GLY A 220 8.73 -15.88 19.56
N LEU A 221 7.93 -16.57 18.74
CA LEU A 221 6.89 -15.96 17.90
C LEU A 221 5.97 -14.99 18.68
N PHE A 222 5.66 -15.29 19.94
CA PHE A 222 4.79 -14.46 20.79
C PHE A 222 5.53 -13.32 21.52
N ALA A 223 6.86 -13.27 21.50
CA ALA A 223 7.64 -12.27 22.22
C ALA A 223 7.96 -11.07 21.33
N PHE A 224 7.53 -9.87 21.71
CA PHE A 224 7.70 -8.65 20.91
C PHE A 224 9.18 -8.36 20.56
N SER A 225 10.07 -8.46 21.56
CA SER A 225 11.51 -8.23 21.37
C SER A 225 12.17 -9.21 20.39
N ALA A 226 11.74 -10.48 20.40
CA ALA A 226 12.20 -11.49 19.45
C ALA A 226 11.76 -11.15 18.02
N ASN A 227 10.51 -10.72 17.85
CA ASN A 227 9.98 -10.29 16.56
C ASN A 227 10.70 -9.05 16.02
N VAL A 228 10.91 -8.01 16.83
CA VAL A 228 11.67 -6.81 16.41
C VAL A 228 13.07 -7.18 15.96
N ARG A 229 13.76 -8.02 16.73
CA ARG A 229 15.12 -8.49 16.38
C ARG A 229 15.12 -9.25 15.05
N PHE A 230 14.20 -10.20 14.88
CA PHE A 230 14.06 -10.95 13.64
C PHE A 230 13.82 -10.04 12.43
N MET A 231 12.92 -9.06 12.57
CA MET A 231 12.63 -8.13 11.47
C MET A 231 13.87 -7.30 11.10
N GLN A 232 14.62 -6.81 12.08
CA GLN A 232 15.80 -5.99 11.85
C GLN A 232 17.01 -6.77 11.32
N GLN A 233 17.22 -8.00 11.80
CA GLN A 233 18.42 -8.79 11.52
C GLN A 233 18.26 -9.77 10.37
N SER A 234 17.02 -10.18 10.05
CA SER A 234 16.77 -11.23 9.05
C SER A 234 15.91 -10.71 7.89
N LEU A 235 14.69 -10.26 8.14
CA LEU A 235 13.76 -9.92 7.05
C LEU A 235 14.12 -8.62 6.33
N ARG A 236 14.29 -7.52 7.08
CA ARG A 236 14.56 -6.19 6.51
C ARG A 236 15.83 -6.16 5.67
N PRO A 237 16.96 -6.79 6.05
CA PRO A 237 18.15 -6.85 5.21
C PRO A 237 17.91 -7.52 3.85
N LEU A 238 17.13 -8.61 3.80
CA LEU A 238 16.82 -9.30 2.54
C LEU A 238 16.02 -8.43 1.58
N ILE A 239 15.01 -7.72 2.10
CA ILE A 239 14.20 -6.78 1.31
C ILE A 239 15.03 -5.55 0.91
N ALA A 240 15.87 -5.03 1.81
CA ALA A 240 16.75 -3.90 1.54
C ALA A 240 17.79 -4.21 0.46
N ALA A 241 18.27 -5.45 0.38
CA ALA A 241 19.16 -5.90 -0.69
C ALA A 241 18.48 -5.84 -2.06
N LYS A 242 17.23 -6.31 -2.17
CA LYS A 242 16.44 -6.18 -3.41
C LYS A 242 16.19 -4.72 -3.81
N ARG A 243 15.94 -3.85 -2.84
CA ARG A 243 15.86 -2.40 -3.08
C ARG A 243 17.19 -1.84 -3.59
N ALA A 244 18.30 -2.21 -2.96
CA ALA A 244 19.63 -1.72 -3.33
C ALA A 244 20.04 -2.16 -4.74
N GLU A 245 19.73 -3.41 -5.10
CA GLU A 245 19.89 -3.95 -6.46
C GLU A 245 19.15 -3.07 -7.49
N LEU A 246 17.87 -2.77 -7.23
CA LEU A 246 17.06 -1.94 -8.14
C LEU A 246 17.53 -0.48 -8.18
N ALA A 247 17.92 0.08 -7.03
CA ALA A 247 18.44 1.45 -6.93
C ALA A 247 19.78 1.62 -7.67
N ALA A 248 20.67 0.63 -7.56
CA ALA A 248 21.92 0.62 -8.30
C ALA A 248 21.70 0.57 -9.82
N ALA A 249 20.64 -0.11 -10.26
CA ALA A 249 20.31 -0.26 -11.66
C ALA A 249 19.53 0.93 -12.27
N LEU A 250 18.64 1.56 -11.51
CA LEU A 250 17.66 2.54 -12.02
C LEU A 250 17.85 3.98 -11.50
N GLY A 251 18.77 4.21 -10.56
CA GLY A 251 18.97 5.54 -9.99
C GLY A 251 17.69 6.08 -9.37
N GLU A 252 17.27 7.30 -9.70
CA GLU A 252 16.10 7.96 -9.08
C GLU A 252 14.75 7.31 -9.41
N GLU A 253 14.67 6.42 -10.41
CA GLU A 253 13.40 5.79 -10.82
C GLU A 253 12.98 4.58 -9.96
N TRP A 254 13.91 4.00 -9.18
CA TRP A 254 13.65 2.78 -8.40
C TRP A 254 12.40 2.84 -7.49
N PRO A 255 12.01 3.98 -6.86
CA PRO A 255 10.86 4.00 -5.97
C PRO A 255 9.54 3.67 -6.69
N THR A 256 9.44 3.99 -7.98
CA THR A 256 8.26 3.67 -8.81
C THR A 256 8.27 2.23 -9.34
N ARG A 257 9.33 1.48 -9.04
CA ARG A 257 9.62 0.14 -9.58
C ARG A 257 9.72 -0.93 -8.49
N PHE A 258 9.49 -0.54 -7.23
CA PHE A 258 9.66 -1.38 -6.06
C PHE A 258 8.38 -1.40 -5.22
N TYR A 259 7.64 -2.49 -5.29
CA TYR A 259 6.36 -2.66 -4.63
C TYR A 259 6.44 -3.75 -3.57
N ILE A 260 6.00 -3.42 -2.35
CA ILE A 260 5.86 -4.38 -1.27
C ILE A 260 4.41 -4.45 -0.85
N MET A 261 3.91 -5.66 -0.66
CA MET A 261 2.59 -5.94 -0.14
C MET A 261 2.71 -6.89 1.05
N ILE A 262 1.94 -6.66 2.11
CA ILE A 262 1.90 -7.50 3.29
C ILE A 262 0.53 -8.17 3.37
N SER A 263 0.50 -9.50 3.50
CA SER A 263 -0.76 -10.20 3.81
C SER A 263 -1.08 -10.06 5.31
N LEU A 264 -2.23 -9.50 5.66
CA LEU A 264 -2.73 -9.42 7.02
C LEU A 264 -3.83 -10.47 7.23
N LYS A 265 -3.66 -11.30 8.26
CA LYS A 265 -4.55 -12.42 8.61
C LYS A 265 -4.29 -12.86 10.06
N SER A 266 -4.71 -14.07 10.45
CA SER A 266 -4.62 -14.68 11.79
C SER A 266 -3.19 -14.89 12.36
N ASP A 267 -2.42 -13.83 12.49
CA ASP A 267 -1.08 -13.79 13.08
C ASP A 267 -1.12 -13.20 14.51
N THR A 268 0.00 -13.30 15.22
CA THR A 268 0.16 -12.72 16.55
C THR A 268 0.31 -11.21 16.47
N ALA A 269 -0.29 -10.48 17.42
CA ALA A 269 -0.17 -9.02 17.49
C ALA A 269 1.30 -8.55 17.52
N ALA A 270 2.18 -9.31 18.22
CA ALA A 270 3.59 -9.03 18.29
C ALA A 270 4.31 -9.13 16.93
N ARG A 271 4.00 -10.17 16.14
CA ARG A 271 4.55 -10.37 14.79
C ARG A 271 4.04 -9.29 13.83
N THR A 272 2.72 -9.06 13.79
CA THR A 272 2.09 -8.08 12.89
C THR A 272 2.61 -6.66 13.17
N SER A 273 2.64 -6.24 14.44
CA SER A 273 3.12 -4.90 14.80
C SER A 273 4.60 -4.70 14.47
N ALA A 274 5.46 -5.68 14.78
CA ALA A 274 6.88 -5.62 14.43
C ALA A 274 7.12 -5.60 12.91
N LEU A 275 6.34 -6.39 12.16
CA LEU A 275 6.40 -6.45 10.69
C LEU A 275 6.02 -5.11 10.07
N MET A 276 4.85 -4.56 10.43
CA MET A 276 4.37 -3.28 9.91
C MET A 276 5.34 -2.15 10.23
N SER A 277 5.80 -2.06 11.48
CA SER A 277 6.74 -1.02 11.90
C SER A 277 8.08 -1.12 11.17
N SER A 278 8.63 -2.33 11.03
CA SER A 278 9.96 -2.53 10.41
C SER A 278 9.97 -2.30 8.90
N LEU A 279 8.86 -2.61 8.22
CA LEU A 279 8.73 -2.43 6.78
C LEU A 279 8.12 -1.08 6.37
N ARG A 280 7.64 -0.28 7.33
CA ARG A 280 7.06 1.06 7.12
C ARG A 280 7.89 1.97 6.19
N GLN A 281 9.22 1.91 6.28
CA GLN A 281 10.12 2.70 5.43
C GLN A 281 10.00 2.39 3.92
N PHE A 282 9.45 1.23 3.57
CA PHE A 282 9.21 0.80 2.20
C PHE A 282 7.78 1.09 1.73
N ARG A 283 6.95 1.71 2.58
CA ARG A 283 5.54 2.08 2.31
C ARG A 283 4.73 0.91 1.73
N PRO A 284 4.64 -0.23 2.44
CA PRO A 284 3.95 -1.41 1.92
C PRO A 284 2.43 -1.20 1.87
N ASP A 285 1.81 -1.71 0.82
CA ASP A 285 0.35 -1.88 0.80
C ASP A 285 -0.04 -3.19 1.52
N TYR A 286 -1.33 -3.36 1.82
CA TYR A 286 -1.81 -4.48 2.60
C TYR A 286 -2.95 -5.23 1.90
N ILE A 287 -2.88 -6.56 1.94
CA ILE A 287 -3.98 -7.47 1.57
C ILE A 287 -4.49 -8.05 2.88
N HIS A 288 -5.63 -7.57 3.36
CA HIS A 288 -6.25 -8.04 4.59
C HIS A 288 -7.33 -9.08 4.30
N ILE A 289 -7.19 -10.29 4.87
CA ILE A 289 -8.20 -11.34 4.77
C ILE A 289 -9.11 -11.26 5.99
N SER A 290 -10.26 -10.61 5.84
CA SER A 290 -11.23 -10.43 6.93
C SER A 290 -11.89 -11.78 7.31
N GLU A 291 -12.26 -12.58 6.30
CA GLU A 291 -13.01 -13.83 6.47
C GLU A 291 -12.12 -15.08 6.35
N SER A 292 -11.03 -15.12 7.13
CA SER A 292 -10.02 -16.21 7.08
C SER A 292 -10.52 -17.63 7.42
N LYS A 293 -11.78 -17.80 7.84
CA LYS A 293 -12.36 -19.08 8.25
C LYS A 293 -13.47 -19.59 7.31
N THR A 294 -13.80 -18.87 6.25
CA THR A 294 -14.84 -19.29 5.30
C THR A 294 -14.60 -20.71 4.79
N PHE A 295 -13.37 -21.03 4.39
CA PHE A 295 -13.02 -22.36 3.93
C PHE A 295 -13.23 -23.44 5.01
N TRP A 296 -12.87 -23.14 6.26
CA TRP A 296 -13.03 -24.08 7.37
C TRP A 296 -14.49 -24.47 7.56
N TYR A 297 -15.40 -23.49 7.63
CA TYR A 297 -16.81 -23.75 7.92
C TYR A 297 -17.63 -24.11 6.70
N GLY A 298 -17.27 -23.62 5.51
CA GLY A 298 -18.02 -23.83 4.29
C GLY A 298 -17.71 -25.15 3.58
N TRP A 299 -16.54 -25.76 3.78
CA TRP A 299 -16.14 -26.95 3.01
C TRP A 299 -17.05 -28.17 3.31
N PRO A 300 -17.42 -29.01 2.32
CA PRO A 300 -17.07 -28.97 0.90
C PRO A 300 -17.96 -28.07 0.03
N ASN A 301 -18.90 -27.34 0.63
CA ASN A 301 -19.86 -26.50 -0.09
C ASN A 301 -19.27 -25.16 -0.56
N VAL A 302 -17.97 -24.93 -0.38
CA VAL A 302 -17.28 -23.77 -0.95
C VAL A 302 -17.10 -24.01 -2.44
N THR A 303 -17.94 -23.36 -3.24
CA THR A 303 -17.91 -23.50 -4.69
C THR A 303 -17.02 -22.46 -5.38
N GLN A 304 -16.52 -21.45 -4.65
CA GLN A 304 -15.74 -20.33 -5.21
C GLN A 304 -14.92 -19.61 -4.14
N LEU A 305 -13.95 -18.80 -4.57
CA LEU A 305 -13.26 -17.80 -3.75
C LEU A 305 -13.92 -16.43 -3.98
N TRP A 306 -14.14 -15.68 -2.91
CA TRP A 306 -14.75 -14.36 -2.98
C TRP A 306 -13.70 -13.27 -2.86
N SER A 307 -13.64 -12.36 -3.83
CA SER A 307 -12.79 -11.17 -3.71
C SER A 307 -13.20 -10.27 -2.54
N SER A 308 -14.47 -10.34 -2.10
CA SER A 308 -14.98 -9.60 -0.94
C SER A 308 -14.41 -10.07 0.40
N ASP A 309 -13.82 -11.26 0.46
CA ASP A 309 -13.11 -11.74 1.67
C ASP A 309 -11.75 -11.02 1.85
N ILE A 310 -11.35 -10.24 0.85
CA ILE A 310 -10.11 -9.46 0.82
C ILE A 310 -10.44 -7.98 0.85
N GLU A 311 -9.82 -7.29 1.78
CA GLU A 311 -9.74 -5.83 1.83
C GLU A 311 -8.35 -5.39 1.39
N PHE A 312 -8.28 -4.56 0.35
CA PHE A 312 -7.04 -3.90 -0.05
C PHE A 312 -6.92 -2.56 0.68
N LEU A 313 -5.76 -2.32 1.31
CA LEU A 313 -5.48 -1.08 2.00
C LEU A 313 -4.14 -0.53 1.50
N ASP A 314 -4.15 0.70 1.00
CA ASP A 314 -2.91 1.38 0.63
C ASP A 314 -2.14 1.85 1.88
N PHE A 315 -0.83 2.05 1.74
CA PHE A 315 0.00 2.47 2.87
C PHE A 315 -0.50 3.76 3.54
N ASP A 316 -0.92 4.75 2.74
CA ASP A 316 -1.31 6.05 3.27
C ASP A 316 -2.67 5.99 3.97
N SER A 317 -3.59 5.13 3.54
CA SER A 317 -4.91 4.93 4.16
C SER A 317 -4.77 4.31 5.55
N VAL A 318 -3.84 3.37 5.74
CA VAL A 318 -3.57 2.74 7.05
C VAL A 318 -2.86 3.70 8.00
N GLU A 319 -2.01 4.59 7.49
CA GLU A 319 -1.28 5.59 8.29
C GLU A 319 -2.07 6.87 8.57
N ALA A 320 -3.06 7.15 7.73
CA ALA A 320 -3.96 8.27 7.89
C ALA A 320 -5.01 7.98 8.97
N SER A 321 -5.33 9.00 9.76
CA SER A 321 -6.61 9.03 10.43
C SER A 321 -7.70 9.07 9.35
N PRO A 322 -8.82 8.33 9.48
CA PRO A 322 -9.92 8.47 8.54
C PRO A 322 -10.40 9.93 8.50
N PRO A 323 -10.95 10.40 7.38
CA PRO A 323 -11.47 11.75 7.31
C PRO A 323 -12.67 11.86 8.26
N SER A 324 -12.67 12.88 9.12
CA SER A 324 -13.79 13.20 9.99
C SER A 324 -14.89 13.88 9.18
N THR A 325 -16.13 13.53 9.48
CA THR A 325 -17.31 14.24 8.97
C THR A 325 -17.44 15.61 9.65
N LEU A 326 -18.10 16.58 9.02
CA LEU A 326 -18.26 17.92 9.61
C LEU A 326 -18.97 17.92 10.96
N SER A 327 -19.85 16.94 11.21
CA SER A 327 -20.56 16.76 12.48
C SER A 327 -19.67 16.30 13.63
N GLU A 328 -18.50 15.73 13.33
CA GLU A 328 -17.56 15.22 14.33
C GLU A 328 -16.48 16.24 14.70
N LEU A 329 -16.45 17.39 14.01
CA LEU A 329 -15.40 18.40 14.20
C LEU A 329 -15.65 19.29 15.41
N GLU A 330 -14.57 19.64 16.09
CA GLU A 330 -14.59 20.70 17.10
C GLU A 330 -15.03 22.05 16.48
N PRO A 331 -15.71 22.92 17.25
CA PRO A 331 -16.26 24.18 16.73
C PRO A 331 -15.23 25.08 16.02
N LEU A 332 -13.99 25.10 16.50
CA LEU A 332 -12.91 25.88 15.91
C LEU A 332 -12.48 25.34 14.54
N HIS A 333 -12.43 24.02 14.39
CA HIS A 333 -12.13 23.37 13.12
C HIS A 333 -13.26 23.55 12.13
N LEU A 334 -14.51 23.49 12.58
CA LEU A 334 -15.67 23.77 11.72
C LEU A 334 -15.62 25.21 11.17
N GLY A 335 -15.33 26.20 12.02
CA GLY A 335 -15.15 27.59 11.59
C GLY A 335 -14.04 27.75 10.54
N LEU A 336 -12.95 26.99 10.68
CA LEU A 336 -11.86 26.99 9.71
C LEU A 336 -12.26 26.33 8.37
N VAL A 337 -13.05 25.26 8.39
CA VAL A 337 -13.59 24.63 7.18
C VAL A 337 -14.53 25.58 6.43
N GLU A 338 -15.43 26.27 7.13
CA GLU A 338 -16.32 27.25 6.50
C GLU A 338 -15.53 28.40 5.86
N LYS A 339 -14.47 28.87 6.52
CA LYS A 339 -13.57 29.88 5.95
C LYS A 339 -12.80 29.35 4.73
N MET A 340 -12.44 28.07 4.70
CA MET A 340 -11.86 27.45 3.50
C MET A 340 -12.87 27.39 2.35
N LYS A 341 -14.14 27.04 2.61
CA LYS A 341 -15.20 27.05 1.59
C LYS A 341 -15.44 28.45 1.03
N GLU A 342 -15.51 29.47 1.89
CA GLU A 342 -15.60 30.88 1.48
C GLU A 342 -14.40 31.27 0.60
N ARG A 343 -13.17 30.91 1.02
CA ARG A 343 -11.95 31.23 0.27
C ARG A 343 -11.91 30.54 -1.10
N ARG A 344 -12.33 29.27 -1.17
CA ARG A 344 -12.48 28.53 -2.43
C ARG A 344 -13.48 29.21 -3.35
N GLN A 345 -14.66 29.58 -2.85
CA GLN A 345 -15.68 30.27 -3.63
C GLN A 345 -15.18 31.61 -4.18
N ALA A 346 -14.51 32.41 -3.35
CA ALA A 346 -13.91 33.68 -3.77
C ALA A 346 -12.85 33.48 -4.87
N PHE A 347 -12.03 32.44 -4.76
CA PHE A 347 -11.04 32.10 -5.78
C PHE A 347 -11.69 31.66 -7.10
N VAL A 348 -12.69 30.78 -7.06
CA VAL A 348 -13.43 30.33 -8.26
C VAL A 348 -14.13 31.51 -8.95
N LEU A 349 -14.71 32.44 -8.18
CA LEU A 349 -15.29 33.66 -8.74
C LEU A 349 -14.22 34.53 -9.43
N ALA A 350 -13.06 34.70 -8.79
CA ALA A 350 -11.94 35.45 -9.37
C ALA A 350 -11.38 34.81 -10.66
N LEU A 351 -11.43 33.48 -10.79
CA LEU A 351 -11.05 32.78 -12.02
C LEU A 351 -11.99 33.04 -13.21
N ARG A 352 -13.27 33.34 -12.93
CA ARG A 352 -14.25 33.67 -13.97
C ARG A 352 -14.13 35.11 -14.44
N ASN A 353 -13.62 35.99 -13.58
CA ASN A 353 -13.35 37.38 -13.91
C ASN A 353 -11.99 37.49 -14.63
N ASP A 354 -11.82 38.52 -15.46
CA ASP A 354 -10.59 38.77 -16.23
C ASP A 354 -9.42 39.12 -15.29
N HIS A 355 -8.81 38.08 -14.70
CA HIS A 355 -7.76 38.20 -13.69
C HIS A 355 -6.48 37.47 -14.15
N GLU A 356 -5.32 38.08 -13.89
CA GLU A 356 -3.99 37.55 -14.19
C GLU A 356 -3.59 36.28 -13.40
N LEU A 357 -4.53 35.59 -12.73
CA LEU A 357 -4.26 34.38 -11.95
C LEU A 357 -3.57 33.32 -12.80
N ARG A 358 -4.12 33.06 -14.00
CA ARG A 358 -3.57 32.11 -14.98
C ARG A 358 -2.31 32.64 -15.66
N ALA A 359 -2.33 33.90 -16.07
CA ALA A 359 -1.29 34.48 -16.90
C ALA A 359 0.03 34.71 -16.13
N PHE A 360 -0.06 35.09 -14.85
CA PHE A 360 1.09 35.53 -14.08
C PHE A 360 1.27 34.77 -12.76
N TRP A 361 0.27 34.78 -11.88
CA TRP A 361 0.43 34.30 -10.50
C TRP A 361 0.62 32.78 -10.37
N LEU A 362 0.08 31.99 -11.30
CA LEU A 362 0.13 30.52 -11.32
C LEU A 362 0.75 29.97 -12.62
N ARG A 363 1.61 30.76 -13.27
CA ARG A 363 2.08 30.54 -14.65
C ARG A 363 2.97 29.31 -14.89
N LYS A 364 3.59 28.74 -13.85
CA LYS A 364 4.54 27.63 -13.97
C LYS A 364 3.83 26.29 -13.90
N THR A 365 2.98 26.10 -12.90
CA THR A 365 2.33 24.79 -12.66
C THR A 365 0.85 24.78 -12.99
N PHE A 366 0.19 25.94 -13.00
CA PHE A 366 -1.28 26.07 -13.09
C PHE A 366 -2.03 25.30 -11.99
N LYS A 367 -1.37 25.02 -10.86
CA LYS A 367 -1.94 24.29 -9.72
C LYS A 367 -2.19 25.24 -8.55
N PRO A 368 -3.41 25.77 -8.39
CA PRO A 368 -3.74 26.60 -7.24
C PRO A 368 -3.86 25.74 -5.98
N VAL A 369 -3.24 26.23 -4.93
CA VAL A 369 -3.33 25.74 -3.57
C VAL A 369 -3.77 26.93 -2.72
N LEU A 370 -4.83 26.72 -1.95
CA LEU A 370 -5.38 27.67 -1.00
C LEU A 370 -5.03 27.22 0.41
N SER A 371 -4.84 28.19 1.30
CA SER A 371 -4.68 27.94 2.72
C SER A 371 -5.51 28.94 3.53
N VAL A 372 -5.96 28.50 4.69
CA VAL A 372 -6.53 29.38 5.72
C VAL A 372 -5.87 29.01 7.04
N LEU A 373 -5.35 30.01 7.75
CA LEU A 373 -4.72 29.88 9.05
C LEU A 373 -5.68 30.41 10.11
N LEU A 374 -5.96 29.61 11.14
CA LEU A 374 -6.66 30.02 12.35
C LEU A 374 -5.67 30.49 13.41
N VAL A 375 -5.90 31.70 13.92
CA VAL A 375 -5.15 32.33 15.00
C VAL A 375 -6.09 32.72 16.13
N MET A 376 -5.68 32.50 17.37
CA MET A 376 -6.41 32.88 18.57
C MET A 376 -5.43 33.28 19.67
N LYS A 377 -5.49 34.54 20.09
CA LYS A 377 -4.79 35.03 21.29
C LYS A 377 -5.49 34.56 22.57
N PRO A 378 -4.82 34.54 23.73
CA PRO A 378 -5.45 34.20 25.02
C PRO A 378 -6.70 35.05 25.27
N GLY A 379 -7.84 34.40 25.51
CA GLY A 379 -9.14 35.06 25.73
C GLY A 379 -9.72 35.80 24.50
N GLY A 380 -9.06 35.71 23.35
CA GLY A 380 -9.48 36.38 22.11
C GLY A 380 -10.46 35.54 21.28
N VAL A 381 -11.04 36.19 20.27
CA VAL A 381 -11.89 35.52 19.28
C VAL A 381 -11.05 34.88 18.15
N PRO A 382 -11.55 33.83 17.49
CA PRO A 382 -10.91 33.25 16.31
C PRO A 382 -10.70 34.28 15.20
N GLN A 383 -9.48 34.33 14.65
CA GLN A 383 -9.12 35.13 13.47
C GLN A 383 -8.61 34.22 12.36
N TYR A 384 -8.91 34.56 11.11
CA TYR A 384 -8.62 33.72 9.94
C TYR A 384 -7.82 34.48 8.89
N PHE A 385 -6.67 33.93 8.51
CA PHE A 385 -5.77 34.55 7.54
C PHE A 385 -5.61 33.63 6.33
N SER A 386 -5.92 34.15 5.14
CA SER A 386 -5.89 33.35 3.91
C SER A 386 -4.55 33.45 3.19
N GLY A 387 -4.18 32.38 2.48
CA GLY A 387 -3.03 32.33 1.60
C GLY A 387 -3.36 31.60 0.29
N MET A 388 -2.52 31.82 -0.72
CA MET A 388 -2.53 31.11 -2.00
C MET A 388 -1.08 30.98 -2.48
N ASN A 389 -0.71 29.92 -3.17
CA ASN A 389 0.62 29.84 -3.79
C ASN A 389 0.82 30.93 -4.86
N MET A 390 2.05 31.41 -5.00
CA MET A 390 2.44 32.40 -6.00
C MET A 390 3.74 31.98 -6.69
N GLU A 391 3.74 32.03 -8.02
CA GLU A 391 4.79 31.44 -8.85
C GLU A 391 5.65 32.48 -9.56
N VAL A 392 6.36 33.29 -8.78
CA VAL A 392 7.27 34.29 -9.33
C VAL A 392 8.62 33.64 -9.67
N SER A 393 9.23 33.99 -10.80
CA SER A 393 10.59 33.53 -11.16
C SER A 393 11.63 34.42 -10.47
N MET A 394 11.77 34.28 -9.15
CA MET A 394 12.85 34.92 -8.37
C MET A 394 13.86 33.87 -7.87
N PRO A 395 15.10 34.26 -7.52
CA PRO A 395 16.13 33.34 -7.00
C PRO A 395 15.69 32.55 -5.76
N THR A 396 14.81 33.15 -4.95
CA THR A 396 14.23 32.53 -3.74
C THR A 396 13.02 31.63 -4.01
N GLY A 397 12.60 31.52 -5.27
CA GLY A 397 11.58 30.59 -5.75
C GLY A 397 10.13 31.03 -5.51
N SER A 398 9.21 30.11 -5.80
CA SER A 398 7.77 30.30 -5.59
C SER A 398 7.40 30.26 -4.10
N LEU A 399 6.33 30.95 -3.71
CA LEU A 399 5.78 30.95 -2.36
C LEU A 399 4.60 29.98 -2.26
N CYS A 400 4.57 29.20 -1.18
CA CYS A 400 3.49 28.25 -0.92
C CYS A 400 2.33 28.93 -0.19
N ALA A 401 1.12 28.39 -0.33
CA ALA A 401 -0.09 28.96 0.27
C ALA A 401 0.04 29.11 1.79
N GLU A 402 0.56 28.09 2.46
CA GLU A 402 0.76 28.01 3.90
C GLU A 402 1.65 29.16 4.40
N ARG A 403 2.78 29.39 3.72
CA ARG A 403 3.73 30.47 4.04
C ARG A 403 3.09 31.84 3.84
N ASN A 404 2.29 32.01 2.79
CA ASN A 404 1.57 33.26 2.54
C ASN A 404 0.51 33.55 3.61
N ALA A 405 -0.23 32.53 4.08
CA ALA A 405 -1.19 32.72 5.18
C ALA A 405 -0.51 33.14 6.49
N ILE A 406 0.63 32.51 6.83
CA ILE A 406 1.43 32.89 8.02
C ILE A 406 2.00 34.30 7.86
N GLY A 407 2.55 34.63 6.69
CA GLY A 407 3.07 35.95 6.38
C GLY A 407 2.00 37.03 6.51
N ASN A 408 0.79 36.78 5.97
CA ASN A 408 -0.34 37.69 6.07
C ASN A 408 -0.76 37.92 7.53
N ALA A 409 -0.79 36.87 8.36
CA ALA A 409 -1.10 37.00 9.78
C ALA A 409 -0.09 37.90 10.51
N LEU A 410 1.21 37.65 10.33
CA LEU A 410 2.27 38.42 10.97
C LEU A 410 2.38 39.86 10.46
N ALA A 411 2.09 40.08 9.18
CA ALA A 411 2.07 41.43 8.60
C ALA A 411 0.92 42.27 9.15
N GLN A 412 -0.25 41.66 9.38
CA GLN A 412 -1.40 42.34 9.94
C GLN A 412 -1.30 42.52 11.46
N ASP A 413 -0.68 41.57 12.15
CA ASP A 413 -0.46 41.63 13.60
C ASP A 413 0.95 41.12 13.98
N PRO A 414 1.92 42.03 14.14
CA PRO A 414 3.29 41.66 14.49
C PRO A 414 3.44 41.17 15.94
N THR A 415 2.38 41.24 16.76
CA THR A 415 2.39 40.76 18.15
C THR A 415 2.02 39.28 18.28
N LEU A 416 1.83 38.57 17.18
CA LEU A 416 1.49 37.15 17.20
C LEU A 416 2.68 36.28 17.63
N HIS A 417 2.47 35.52 18.70
CA HIS A 417 3.36 34.45 19.14
C HIS A 417 2.96 33.13 18.48
N ARG A 418 3.91 32.21 18.32
CA ARG A 418 3.68 30.87 17.72
C ARG A 418 2.57 30.07 18.43
N GLU A 419 2.38 30.26 19.73
CA GLU A 419 1.30 29.63 20.50
C GLU A 419 -0.12 30.10 20.11
N HIS A 420 -0.23 31.26 19.45
CA HIS A 420 -1.51 31.78 19.00
C HIS A 420 -2.02 31.08 17.72
N PHE A 421 -1.16 30.42 16.97
CA PHE A 421 -1.53 29.72 15.73
C PHE A 421 -2.19 28.39 16.12
N LYS A 422 -3.48 28.19 15.83
CA LYS A 422 -4.23 27.02 16.33
C LYS A 422 -4.40 25.91 15.30
N ALA A 423 -4.68 26.25 14.05
CA ALA A 423 -4.83 25.26 12.99
C ALA A 423 -4.59 25.87 11.61
N MET A 424 -4.30 25.04 10.61
CA MET A 424 -4.20 25.47 9.22
C MET A 424 -4.94 24.51 8.29
N ALA A 425 -5.84 25.03 7.47
CA ALA A 425 -6.49 24.28 6.40
C ALA A 425 -5.74 24.49 5.07
N VAL A 426 -5.57 23.42 4.29
CA VAL A 426 -4.90 23.45 2.98
C VAL A 426 -5.73 22.70 1.94
N LEU A 427 -5.98 23.33 0.80
CA LEU A 427 -6.84 22.79 -0.26
C LEU A 427 -6.21 23.00 -1.63
N SER A 428 -6.11 21.95 -2.45
CA SER A 428 -5.82 22.10 -3.88
C SER A 428 -7.11 22.31 -4.66
N VAL A 429 -7.09 23.21 -5.64
CA VAL A 429 -8.26 23.57 -6.45
C VAL A 429 -7.97 23.28 -7.92
N SER A 430 -8.98 22.89 -8.69
CA SER A 430 -8.86 22.73 -10.14
C SER A 430 -9.08 24.07 -10.83
N MET A 431 -8.26 24.36 -11.85
CA MET A 431 -8.46 25.52 -12.71
C MET A 431 -9.57 25.29 -13.75
N GLY A 432 -10.00 24.05 -13.99
CA GLY A 432 -10.91 23.68 -15.08
C GLY A 432 -12.38 23.59 -14.71
N SER A 433 -12.74 23.43 -13.44
CA SER A 433 -14.13 23.34 -13.00
C SER A 433 -14.63 24.72 -12.56
N ALA A 434 -15.33 25.40 -13.46
CA ALA A 434 -16.16 26.53 -13.08
C ALA A 434 -17.34 26.09 -12.19
N ASP A 435 -17.69 24.81 -12.14
CA ASP A 435 -18.85 24.32 -11.40
C ASP A 435 -18.45 23.62 -10.08
N PRO A 436 -18.82 24.16 -8.90
CA PRO A 436 -18.58 23.53 -7.61
C PRO A 436 -19.47 22.29 -7.35
N SER A 437 -20.47 22.03 -8.21
CA SER A 437 -21.40 20.90 -8.08
C SER A 437 -20.98 19.62 -8.81
N ASN A 438 -20.08 19.73 -9.79
CA ASN A 438 -19.41 18.56 -10.37
C ASN A 438 -18.27 18.14 -9.43
N GLY A 439 -18.65 17.41 -8.39
CA GLY A 439 -17.72 16.57 -7.65
C GLY A 439 -16.93 15.72 -8.65
N ASP A 440 -15.66 15.46 -8.31
CA ASP A 440 -14.81 14.52 -9.05
C ASP A 440 -15.43 13.13 -8.88
N SER A 441 -16.50 12.87 -9.64
CA SER A 441 -17.12 11.57 -9.73
C SER A 441 -16.05 10.67 -10.30
N THR A 442 -15.72 9.62 -9.57
CA THR A 442 -15.12 8.42 -10.11
C THR A 442 -16.06 7.88 -11.21
N SER A 443 -16.01 8.43 -12.43
CA SER A 443 -16.79 7.93 -13.56
C SER A 443 -15.93 7.67 -14.79
N THR A 444 -15.88 6.37 -15.06
CA THR A 444 -15.76 5.66 -16.33
C THR A 444 -15.93 6.49 -17.61
N HIS A 445 -14.95 6.35 -18.50
CA HIS A 445 -14.87 6.95 -19.83
C HIS A 445 -16.09 6.66 -20.73
N HIS A 446 -16.70 7.71 -21.29
CA HIS A 446 -17.36 7.67 -22.60
C HIS A 446 -16.94 8.89 -23.43
N TRP A 447 -16.52 8.64 -24.67
CA TRP A 447 -15.97 9.62 -25.60
C TRP A 447 -17.03 10.11 -26.59
N HIS A 448 -17.18 11.42 -26.75
CA HIS A 448 -17.68 12.05 -27.99
C HIS A 448 -16.95 13.38 -28.24
N THR A 449 -16.53 13.57 -29.48
CA THR A 449 -15.81 14.71 -30.07
C THR A 449 -16.77 15.80 -30.54
N ASP A 450 -16.40 17.09 -30.42
CA ASP A 450 -16.56 18.06 -31.51
C ASP A 450 -15.80 19.40 -31.26
N VAL A 451 -15.55 20.08 -32.39
CA VAL A 451 -14.49 21.03 -32.79
C VAL A 451 -14.70 22.50 -32.34
N ALA A 452 -13.60 23.27 -32.12
CA ALA A 452 -13.30 24.60 -32.71
C ALA A 452 -12.23 25.41 -31.93
N SER A 453 -11.24 25.97 -32.62
CA SER A 453 -10.15 26.81 -32.08
C SER A 453 -10.45 28.31 -32.17
N PRO A 454 -10.06 29.16 -31.19
CA PRO A 454 -10.00 30.61 -31.36
C PRO A 454 -8.55 31.19 -31.42
N PRO A 455 -8.39 32.44 -31.88
CA PRO A 455 -7.14 32.97 -32.44
C PRO A 455 -6.25 33.73 -31.45
N ASN A 456 -5.01 33.95 -31.91
CA ASN A 456 -3.84 34.52 -31.25
C ASN A 456 -4.06 35.83 -30.46
N SER A 457 -3.43 35.93 -29.28
CA SER A 457 -3.25 37.16 -28.50
C SER A 457 -1.90 37.85 -28.78
N PRO A 458 -1.79 39.18 -28.61
CA PRO A 458 -0.67 39.98 -29.11
C PRO A 458 0.51 40.04 -28.15
N THR A 459 1.72 40.07 -28.72
CA THR A 459 2.99 40.28 -28.02
C THR A 459 3.17 41.74 -27.58
N LEU A 460 3.24 41.96 -26.26
CA LEU A 460 3.71 43.22 -25.68
C LEU A 460 5.25 43.18 -25.56
N ALA A 461 5.90 44.19 -26.17
CA ALA A 461 7.34 44.36 -26.19
C ALA A 461 7.89 44.65 -24.78
N ALA A 462 8.94 43.91 -24.43
CA ALA A 462 9.71 44.12 -23.22
C ALA A 462 10.72 45.25 -23.45
N ASP A 463 10.55 46.35 -22.72
CA ASP A 463 11.61 47.34 -22.53
C ASP A 463 11.78 47.64 -21.03
N ALA A 464 13.06 47.78 -20.67
CA ALA A 464 13.63 48.25 -19.43
C ALA A 464 13.57 47.30 -18.22
N TRP A 465 14.73 46.71 -17.90
CA TRP A 465 15.58 47.05 -16.74
C TRP A 465 16.84 46.17 -16.83
N ASP A 466 17.80 46.61 -17.64
CA ASP A 466 19.12 45.97 -17.85
C ASP A 466 20.08 46.44 -16.76
N ASP A 467 20.22 45.68 -15.66
CA ASP A 467 21.27 45.92 -14.66
C ASP A 467 22.28 44.76 -14.65
N ARG A 468 23.36 44.97 -15.41
CA ARG A 468 24.40 43.99 -15.79
C ARG A 468 25.41 43.69 -14.66
N ARG A 469 24.96 43.32 -13.46
CA ARG A 469 25.89 42.98 -12.35
C ARG A 469 25.74 41.58 -11.73
N PHE A 470 24.82 40.75 -12.20
CA PHE A 470 24.71 39.36 -11.73
C PHE A 470 24.84 38.37 -12.88
N ASN A 471 26.06 38.24 -13.42
CA ASN A 471 26.43 37.16 -14.32
C ASN A 471 27.37 36.18 -13.60
N ILE A 472 26.79 35.26 -12.84
CA ILE A 472 27.39 33.93 -12.61
C ILE A 472 26.41 32.94 -13.25
N ARG A 473 26.85 32.35 -14.36
CA ARG A 473 26.08 31.34 -15.11
C ARG A 473 25.88 30.08 -14.26
N PRO A 474 24.69 29.47 -14.32
CA PRO A 474 24.60 28.04 -14.58
C PRO A 474 24.02 27.80 -15.98
N THR A 475 24.67 26.89 -16.69
CA THR A 475 24.42 26.43 -18.05
C THR A 475 23.07 25.71 -18.24
N ARG A 476 22.44 25.99 -19.39
CA ARG A 476 21.39 25.25 -20.15
C ARG A 476 20.10 24.90 -19.39
N SER A 477 19.11 25.80 -19.30
CA SER A 477 18.09 26.14 -20.32
C SER A 477 17.28 24.93 -20.85
N GLN A 478 16.25 24.52 -20.10
CA GLN A 478 15.05 23.91 -20.69
C GLN A 478 14.13 25.06 -21.15
N THR A 479 14.26 25.45 -22.41
CA THR A 479 13.29 26.30 -23.10
C THR A 479 12.08 25.46 -23.49
N MET A 480 10.90 25.96 -23.12
CA MET A 480 9.60 25.36 -23.34
C MET A 480 9.33 25.12 -24.83
N ARG A 481 8.92 23.90 -25.19
CA ARG A 481 8.17 23.66 -26.42
C ARG A 481 6.69 23.93 -26.12
N HIS A 482 6.12 24.92 -26.79
CA HIS A 482 4.67 25.07 -26.89
C HIS A 482 4.11 23.85 -27.63
N ALA A 483 3.22 23.10 -26.98
CA ALA A 483 2.42 22.06 -27.60
C ALA A 483 0.94 22.46 -27.55
N THR A 484 0.33 22.39 -28.73
CA THR A 484 -1.01 22.86 -29.08
C THR A 484 -2.04 21.74 -28.83
N THR A 485 -3.10 22.10 -28.09
CA THR A 485 -4.47 21.56 -27.90
C THR A 485 -4.80 20.06 -27.74
N GLN A 486 -5.67 19.84 -26.74
CA GLN A 486 -6.74 18.83 -26.58
C GLN A 486 -6.42 17.45 -25.97
N SER A 487 -6.13 17.48 -24.67
CA SER A 487 -6.85 16.69 -23.64
C SER A 487 -6.86 17.56 -22.37
N VAL A 488 -7.83 17.44 -21.45
CA VAL A 488 -7.72 18.10 -20.15
C VAL A 488 -6.55 17.45 -19.43
N SER A 489 -5.40 18.11 -19.56
CA SER A 489 -4.11 17.65 -19.08
C SER A 489 -4.22 17.25 -17.60
N PRO A 490 -3.65 16.09 -17.17
CA PRO A 490 -3.65 15.67 -15.76
C PRO A 490 -3.05 16.72 -14.81
N TYR A 491 -2.41 17.76 -15.37
CA TYR A 491 -1.89 18.93 -14.68
C TYR A 491 -2.98 19.91 -14.17
N LEU A 492 -4.25 19.76 -14.58
CA LEU A 492 -5.36 20.65 -14.21
C LEU A 492 -6.27 20.09 -13.10
N ARG A 493 -6.07 18.85 -12.66
CA ARG A 493 -6.86 18.24 -11.56
C ARG A 493 -6.34 18.67 -10.19
N ALA A 494 -7.26 18.80 -9.23
CA ALA A 494 -6.92 19.08 -7.85
C ALA A 494 -6.18 17.89 -7.22
N LEU A 495 -5.15 18.16 -6.42
CA LEU A 495 -4.28 17.14 -5.81
C LEU A 495 -4.69 16.81 -4.37
N ASN A 496 -5.99 16.73 -4.12
CA ASN A 496 -6.54 16.51 -2.79
C ASN A 496 -6.49 15.02 -2.39
N PRO A 497 -6.15 14.68 -1.13
CA PRO A 497 -5.63 15.56 -0.08
C PRO A 497 -4.18 15.98 -0.33
N ILE A 498 -3.93 17.30 -0.38
CA ILE A 498 -2.60 17.83 -0.59
C ILE A 498 -1.86 18.02 0.74
N ASN A 499 -0.66 17.44 0.85
CA ASN A 499 0.19 17.61 2.02
C ASN A 499 1.09 18.85 1.90
N PRO A 500 1.40 19.54 3.01
CA PRO A 500 2.40 20.60 2.99
C PRO A 500 3.76 20.10 2.46
N CYS A 501 4.43 20.92 1.65
CA CYS A 501 5.75 20.56 1.12
C CYS A 501 6.82 20.56 2.23
N GLY A 502 8.04 20.09 1.94
CA GLY A 502 9.13 20.01 2.93
C GLY A 502 9.42 21.35 3.64
N ALA A 503 9.49 22.45 2.90
CA ALA A 503 9.74 23.77 3.48
C ALA A 503 8.60 24.26 4.39
N CYS A 504 7.34 24.05 3.97
CA CYS A 504 6.17 24.38 4.78
C CYS A 504 6.11 23.52 6.04
N LYS A 505 6.40 22.21 5.94
CA LYS A 505 6.48 21.31 7.09
C LYS A 505 7.47 21.80 8.14
N GLU A 506 8.64 22.30 7.74
CA GLU A 506 9.60 22.84 8.71
C GLU A 506 9.04 24.06 9.46
N TRP A 507 8.37 25.00 8.78
CA TRP A 507 7.69 26.12 9.44
C TRP A 507 6.61 25.65 10.42
N LEU A 508 5.73 24.76 9.97
CA LEU A 508 4.64 24.23 10.77
C LEU A 508 5.16 23.46 11.99
N LYS A 509 6.24 22.67 11.84
CA LYS A 509 6.92 22.02 12.98
C LYS A 509 7.45 23.03 13.97
N LYS A 510 8.07 24.12 13.52
CA LYS A 510 8.54 25.18 14.44
C LYS A 510 7.39 25.82 15.20
N ILE A 511 6.22 26.01 14.59
CA ILE A 511 5.02 26.45 15.30
C ILE A 511 4.59 25.39 16.33
N ALA A 512 4.46 24.15 15.89
CA ALA A 512 3.99 23.04 16.72
C ALA A 512 4.91 22.73 17.92
N LEU A 513 6.21 23.02 17.85
CA LEU A 513 7.14 22.85 18.98
C LEU A 513 6.76 23.64 20.24
N VAL A 514 6.00 24.73 20.08
CA VAL A 514 5.46 25.51 21.22
C VAL A 514 3.93 25.51 21.25
N ASN A 515 3.29 24.74 20.36
CA ASN A 515 1.87 24.49 20.35
C ASN A 515 1.61 23.05 19.84
N PRO A 516 1.74 22.02 20.69
CA PRO A 516 1.64 20.62 20.26
C PRO A 516 0.28 20.28 19.66
N ASP A 517 -0.77 21.02 20.03
CA ASP A 517 -2.13 20.86 19.53
C ASP A 517 -2.35 21.53 18.17
N PHE A 518 -1.32 22.15 17.58
CA PHE A 518 -1.42 22.71 16.24
C PHE A 518 -1.62 21.61 15.20
N VAL A 519 -2.76 21.67 14.51
CA VAL A 519 -3.16 20.68 13.50
C VAL A 519 -3.22 21.29 12.10
N VAL A 520 -3.04 20.43 11.10
CA VAL A 520 -3.26 20.72 9.69
C VAL A 520 -4.48 19.96 9.21
N LEU A 521 -5.43 20.69 8.62
CA LEU A 521 -6.64 20.18 7.99
C LEU A 521 -6.39 20.07 6.48
N THR A 522 -6.57 18.87 5.92
CA THR A 522 -6.55 18.64 4.47
C THR A 522 -7.83 17.96 4.03
N PHE A 523 -8.22 18.14 2.76
CA PHE A 523 -9.54 17.71 2.28
C PHE A 523 -9.39 16.59 1.25
N PRO A 524 -10.27 15.58 1.22
CA PRO A 524 -10.25 14.56 0.18
C PRO A 524 -10.72 15.11 -1.17
N SER A 525 -11.59 16.12 -1.17
CA SER A 525 -12.15 16.73 -2.36
C SER A 525 -12.23 18.25 -2.26
N MET A 526 -12.50 18.91 -3.38
CA MET A 526 -12.76 20.35 -3.42
C MET A 526 -14.03 20.76 -2.69
N ILE A 527 -14.95 19.85 -2.37
CA ILE A 527 -16.26 20.15 -1.76
C ILE A 527 -16.11 20.53 -0.28
N CYS A 528 -15.10 19.98 0.40
CA CYS A 528 -14.85 20.16 1.83
C CYS A 528 -16.00 19.67 2.72
N ASP A 529 -16.58 18.52 2.38
CA ASP A 529 -17.64 17.80 3.13
C ASP A 529 -17.09 16.85 4.21
N SER A 530 -15.80 16.54 4.13
CA SER A 530 -15.05 15.75 5.11
C SER A 530 -13.60 16.26 5.16
N VAL A 531 -12.89 15.98 6.25
CA VAL A 531 -11.56 16.55 6.48
C VAL A 531 -10.63 15.59 7.22
N PHE A 532 -9.37 15.56 6.81
CA PHE A 532 -8.29 14.94 7.56
C PHE A 532 -7.72 15.95 8.55
N VAL A 533 -7.85 15.69 9.85
CA VAL A 533 -7.19 16.49 10.90
C VAL A 533 -5.90 15.79 11.31
N ARG A 534 -4.75 16.44 11.09
CA ARG A 534 -3.43 15.84 11.33
C ARG A 534 -2.60 16.70 12.29
N PRO A 535 -2.15 16.18 13.45
CA PRO A 535 -1.16 16.87 14.25
C PRO A 535 0.15 16.98 13.47
N VAL A 536 0.85 18.11 13.63
CA VAL A 536 2.10 18.37 12.90
C VAL A 536 3.29 17.62 13.51
N LEU A 537 3.29 17.45 14.84
CA LEU A 537 4.22 16.61 15.56
C LEU A 537 3.46 15.34 15.97
N ARG A 538 3.91 14.17 15.49
CA ARG A 538 3.55 12.86 16.02
C ARG A 538 4.72 12.31 16.81
#